data_AF-A0A2Z6NU98-F1
#
_entry.id   AF-A0A2Z6NU98-F1
#
_cell.length_a   1.000
_cell.length_b   1.000
_cell.length_c   1.000
_cell.angle_alpha   90.00
_cell.angle_beta   90.00
_cell.angle_gamma   90.00
#
_symmetry.space_group_name_H-M   'P 1'
#
loop_
_entity.id
_entity.type
_entity.pdbx_description
1 polymer ?
#
loop_
_entity_poly.entity_id
_entity_poly.type
_entity_poly.pdbx_seq_one_letter_code
_entity_poly.pdbx_strand_id
1 'polypeptide(L)'
;MKNPSSSNNEQCNKAAIEDNMLLTMFDSSSDSNITNQDALDERIGFLDAVRGSSIGLQNGKPPTSKIFGAVFHMLRTGNSIQLIVASYMLLVDLEKHFPRAYLSGVDDSLLSSNSPPELVVAEEAWSPLIVGLDNATAVSEAGDKQSGGPLDPSSFHLLIEELAETLTESNIQATSMKPLQNLLLFQYLVIVLESDFLPRNVTMNWSLQRESLLNMLLVEKNSESQLSKNCHTALSFALLEVLKNTRVSVEKLLVMIMALDTSRKKADIEGHTSRADGPRTPLVDIILDDLAYNKDSVPHFLKIFSEPKSKLEIVVQYLWKYITKPSTRTRRSNGFTEDTTFEGALKCFSNNTGTKSIIKKIGADVVQLLLAHGFQAQLSILSERNANDNIGGDKEEGANALVDLCQTFISAFDSLRSTDRQENHFSAF
;
A
#
# COMPACT_ATOMS: atom_id res chain seq x y z
N MET A 1 41.14 -6.13 62.06
CA MET A 1 40.32 -6.99 61.18
C MET A 1 39.34 -6.11 60.45
N LYS A 2 39.38 -6.14 59.13
CA LYS A 2 38.60 -5.34 58.17
C LYS A 2 37.68 -6.28 57.39
N ASN A 3 36.62 -5.67 56.83
CA ASN A 3 35.70 -6.13 55.77
C ASN A 3 34.46 -6.95 56.21
N PRO A 4 33.38 -7.01 55.39
CA PRO A 4 32.85 -6.02 54.41
C PRO A 4 31.30 -5.98 54.33
N SER A 5 30.72 -5.02 53.60
CA SER A 5 29.71 -5.24 52.52
C SER A 5 28.98 -3.93 52.16
N SER A 6 29.48 -3.20 51.16
CA SER A 6 28.68 -2.26 50.37
C SER A 6 28.33 -2.94 49.06
N SER A 7 27.05 -3.21 48.83
CA SER A 7 26.55 -3.67 47.54
C SER A 7 26.62 -2.52 46.55
N ASN A 8 27.35 -2.76 45.45
CA ASN A 8 27.30 -1.94 44.25
C ASN A 8 25.89 -2.05 43.64
N ASN A 9 25.10 -0.99 43.79
CA ASN A 9 24.02 -0.70 42.85
C ASN A 9 24.64 0.09 41.70
N GLU A 10 25.12 -0.61 40.67
CA GLU A 10 25.32 -0.01 39.35
C GLU A 10 23.94 0.23 38.72
N GLN A 11 23.29 1.30 39.19
CA GLN A 11 22.18 1.92 38.48
C GLN A 11 22.81 2.65 37.29
N CYS A 12 22.90 1.99 36.14
CA CYS A 12 23.22 2.63 34.87
C CYS A 12 22.09 3.62 34.56
N ASN A 13 22.28 4.87 34.98
CA ASN A 13 21.46 5.99 34.53
C ASN A 13 21.65 6.08 33.02
N LYS A 14 20.68 5.56 32.23
CA LYS A 14 20.56 5.81 30.79
C LYS A 14 20.36 7.32 30.60
N ALA A 15 21.45 8.06 30.55
CA ALA A 15 21.46 9.47 30.19
C ALA A 15 20.89 9.61 28.78
N ALA A 16 20.01 10.58 28.57
CA ALA A 16 19.56 10.94 27.24
C ALA A 16 20.78 11.35 26.42
N ILE A 17 21.11 10.58 25.39
CA ILE A 17 22.22 10.89 24.47
C ILE A 17 21.76 12.08 23.61
N GLU A 18 22.60 13.11 23.50
CA GLU A 18 22.29 14.29 22.69
C GLU A 18 22.41 13.99 21.19
N ASP A 19 21.58 14.62 20.37
CA ASP A 19 21.54 14.39 18.91
C ASP A 19 22.89 14.66 18.22
N ASN A 20 23.65 15.65 18.70
CA ASN A 20 24.99 15.94 18.18
C ASN A 20 25.95 14.76 18.42
N MET A 21 25.84 14.09 19.57
CA MET A 21 26.66 12.92 19.90
C MET A 21 26.28 11.71 19.02
N LEU A 22 24.98 11.53 18.73
CA LEU A 22 24.51 10.51 17.79
C LEU A 22 25.05 10.76 16.37
N LEU A 23 24.97 12.00 15.88
CA LEU A 23 25.48 12.33 14.55
C LEU A 23 27.00 12.18 14.45
N THR A 24 27.77 12.47 15.50
CA THR A 24 29.21 12.23 15.49
C THR A 24 29.57 10.73 15.44
N MET A 25 28.76 9.87 16.07
CA MET A 25 28.94 8.41 15.97
C MET A 25 28.65 7.91 14.55
N PHE A 26 27.73 8.57 13.84
CA PHE A 26 27.47 8.27 12.43
C PHE A 26 28.63 8.71 11.54
N ASP A 27 29.09 9.95 11.68
CA ASP A 27 30.14 10.54 10.85
C ASP A 27 31.50 9.86 11.06
N SER A 28 31.82 9.40 12.28
CA SER A 28 33.06 8.66 12.57
C SER A 28 33.16 7.35 11.80
N SER A 29 32.03 6.70 11.50
CA SER A 29 31.98 5.44 10.76
C SER A 29 32.33 5.57 9.26
N SER A 30 32.53 6.81 8.78
CA SER A 30 32.92 7.12 7.40
C SER A 30 34.44 7.14 7.20
N ASP A 31 35.21 7.02 8.29
CA ASP A 31 36.64 7.29 8.28
C ASP A 31 37.41 6.12 7.64
N SER A 32 38.26 6.45 6.65
CA SER A 32 38.92 5.47 5.77
C SER A 32 39.90 4.50 6.44
N ASN A 33 40.17 4.69 7.74
CA ASN A 33 41.11 3.90 8.54
C ASN A 33 40.45 2.78 9.37
N ILE A 34 39.13 2.67 9.35
CA ILE A 34 38.36 1.71 10.16
C ILE A 34 38.17 0.41 9.37
N THR A 35 38.29 -0.76 10.02
CA THR A 35 38.00 -2.02 9.33
C THR A 35 36.51 -2.11 9.01
N ASN A 36 36.13 -2.83 7.94
CA ASN A 36 34.72 -2.97 7.55
C ASN A 36 33.81 -3.50 8.67
N GLN A 37 34.36 -4.26 9.63
CA GLN A 37 33.60 -4.79 10.77
C GLN A 37 33.43 -3.75 11.88
N ASP A 38 34.49 -3.00 12.22
CA ASP A 38 34.41 -1.95 13.25
C ASP A 38 33.43 -0.84 12.82
N ALA A 39 33.45 -0.45 11.53
CA ALA A 39 32.51 0.54 10.99
C ALA A 39 31.05 0.03 11.00
N LEU A 40 30.84 -1.28 10.83
CA LEU A 40 29.52 -1.90 10.95
C LEU A 40 29.04 -1.83 12.40
N ASP A 41 29.88 -2.24 13.35
CA ASP A 41 29.53 -2.27 14.78
C ASP A 41 29.23 -0.86 15.31
N GLU A 42 29.96 0.17 14.86
CA GLU A 42 29.66 1.58 15.17
C GLU A 42 28.28 2.00 14.64
N ARG A 43 27.94 1.65 13.40
CA ARG A 43 26.63 1.99 12.80
C ARG A 43 25.48 1.25 13.48
N ILE A 44 25.68 -0.01 13.87
CA ILE A 44 24.69 -0.74 14.68
C ILE A 44 24.55 -0.09 16.06
N GLY A 45 25.66 0.29 16.71
CA GLY A 45 25.65 1.01 17.97
C GLY A 45 24.91 2.35 17.88
N PHE A 46 25.05 3.08 16.76
CA PHE A 46 24.25 4.27 16.46
C PHE A 46 22.75 3.95 16.41
N LEU A 47 22.34 2.91 15.68
CA LEU A 47 20.92 2.53 15.59
C LEU A 47 20.34 2.14 16.96
N ASP A 48 21.09 1.41 17.77
CA ASP A 48 20.69 1.03 19.13
C ASP A 48 20.59 2.25 20.07
N ALA A 49 21.49 3.22 19.91
CA ALA A 49 21.45 4.47 20.66
C ALA A 49 20.21 5.31 20.31
N VAL A 50 19.89 5.45 19.02
CA VAL A 50 18.66 6.12 18.54
C VAL A 50 17.41 5.42 19.06
N ARG A 51 17.37 4.08 18.98
CA ARG A 51 16.27 3.27 19.54
C ARG A 51 16.11 3.52 21.04
N GLY A 52 17.22 3.52 21.78
CA GLY A 52 17.26 3.74 23.22
C GLY A 52 16.78 5.14 23.63
N SER A 53 17.19 6.18 22.89
CA SER A 53 16.81 7.57 23.18
C SER A 53 15.37 7.89 22.85
N SER A 54 14.85 7.32 21.76
CA SER A 54 13.55 7.71 21.20
C SER A 54 12.40 6.79 21.60
N ILE A 55 12.66 5.49 21.75
CA ILE A 55 11.62 4.50 22.08
C ILE A 55 11.82 3.93 23.49
N GLY A 56 13.07 3.73 23.92
CA GLY A 56 13.39 3.05 25.17
C GLY A 56 13.14 3.85 26.46
N LEU A 57 12.78 5.13 26.37
CA LEU A 57 12.54 6.03 27.50
C LEU A 57 11.05 6.39 27.60
N GLN A 58 10.55 6.50 28.84
CA GLN A 58 9.13 6.80 29.11
C GLN A 58 8.68 8.16 28.56
N ASN A 59 9.62 9.07 28.29
CA ASN A 59 9.43 10.35 27.59
C ASN A 59 10.37 10.47 26.38
N GLY A 60 10.55 9.38 25.62
CA GLY A 60 11.38 9.38 24.43
C GLY A 60 10.98 10.49 23.46
N LYS A 61 11.97 11.19 22.91
CA LYS A 61 11.76 12.27 21.96
C LYS A 61 11.86 11.74 20.53
N PRO A 62 11.06 12.28 19.58
CA PRO A 62 11.24 11.95 18.17
C PRO A 62 12.67 12.34 17.75
N PRO A 63 13.41 11.48 17.02
CA PRO A 63 14.69 11.87 16.43
C PRO A 63 14.53 13.06 15.49
N THR A 64 15.60 13.85 15.38
CA THR A 64 15.64 14.95 14.41
C THR A 64 15.62 14.44 12.97
N SER A 65 15.24 15.32 12.03
CA SER A 65 15.27 15.03 10.60
C SER A 65 16.66 14.56 10.11
N LYS A 66 17.74 15.05 10.72
CA LYS A 66 19.12 14.59 10.44
C LYS A 66 19.37 13.16 10.88
N ILE A 67 18.96 12.81 12.11
CA ILE A 67 19.10 11.44 12.62
C ILE A 67 18.26 10.48 11.78
N PHE A 68 17.01 10.86 11.50
CA PHE A 68 16.16 10.10 10.59
C PHE A 68 16.82 9.92 9.21
N GLY A 69 17.34 11.00 8.63
CA GLY A 69 18.05 10.97 7.35
C GLY A 69 19.24 10.02 7.36
N ALA A 70 20.01 9.96 8.45
CA ALA A 70 21.10 9.00 8.61
C ALA A 70 20.61 7.55 8.65
N VAL A 71 19.55 7.25 9.42
CA VAL A 71 18.96 5.90 9.48
C VAL A 71 18.40 5.50 8.11
N PHE A 72 17.69 6.41 7.44
CA PHE A 72 17.15 6.18 6.09
C PHE A 72 18.25 6.00 5.05
N HIS A 73 19.34 6.76 5.14
CA HIS A 73 20.53 6.58 4.32
C HIS A 73 21.10 5.17 4.49
N MET A 74 21.27 4.69 5.73
CA MET A 74 21.75 3.34 5.99
C MET A 74 20.84 2.25 5.39
N LEU A 75 19.52 2.44 5.43
CA LEU A 75 18.59 1.54 4.74
C LEU A 75 18.86 1.54 3.23
N ARG A 76 19.08 2.70 2.62
CA ARG A 76 19.23 2.89 1.17
C ARG A 76 20.59 2.55 0.58
N THR A 77 21.66 2.66 1.36
CA THR A 77 23.05 2.50 0.88
C THR A 77 23.84 1.45 1.67
N GLY A 78 23.20 0.82 2.67
CA GLY A 78 23.81 -0.19 3.52
C GLY A 78 24.46 -1.33 2.72
N ASN A 79 25.64 -1.74 3.16
CA ASN A 79 26.45 -2.79 2.53
C ASN A 79 26.37 -4.14 3.28
N SER A 80 25.56 -4.23 4.33
CA SER A 80 25.36 -5.44 5.14
C SER A 80 23.87 -5.68 5.41
N ILE A 81 23.45 -6.94 5.34
CA ILE A 81 22.08 -7.37 5.67
C ILE A 81 21.69 -6.91 7.07
N GLN A 82 22.60 -7.08 8.04
CA GLN A 82 22.33 -6.72 9.43
C GLN A 82 22.02 -5.23 9.55
N LEU A 83 22.82 -4.39 8.87
CA LEU A 83 22.63 -2.94 8.87
C LEU A 83 21.31 -2.56 8.20
N ILE A 84 21.04 -3.09 7.00
CA ILE A 84 19.81 -2.81 6.23
C ILE A 84 18.56 -3.19 7.05
N VAL A 85 18.54 -4.40 7.63
CA VAL A 85 17.41 -4.90 8.40
C VAL A 85 17.24 -4.12 9.70
N ALA A 86 18.33 -3.79 10.41
CA ALA A 86 18.26 -3.00 11.64
C ALA A 86 17.74 -1.58 11.37
N SER A 87 18.21 -0.93 10.29
CA SER A 87 17.71 0.39 9.86
C SER A 87 16.23 0.32 9.50
N TYR A 88 15.80 -0.68 8.73
CA TYR A 88 14.39 -0.89 8.40
C TYR A 88 13.52 -1.05 9.66
N MET A 89 13.90 -1.94 10.58
CA MET A 89 13.16 -2.18 11.82
C MET A 89 13.07 -0.90 12.67
N LEU A 90 14.16 -0.15 12.79
CA LEU A 90 14.15 1.12 13.53
C LEU A 90 13.20 2.14 12.90
N LEU A 91 13.23 2.30 11.58
CA LEU A 91 12.34 3.23 10.87
C LEU A 91 10.86 2.86 11.04
N VAL A 92 10.53 1.57 10.96
CA VAL A 92 9.16 1.09 11.21
C VAL A 92 8.72 1.39 12.64
N ASP A 93 9.59 1.12 13.62
CA ASP A 93 9.26 1.40 15.01
C ASP A 93 9.11 2.90 15.28
N LEU A 94 9.97 3.74 14.70
CA LEU A 94 9.88 5.19 14.81
C LEU A 94 8.57 5.72 14.21
N GLU A 95 8.19 5.25 13.02
CA GLU A 95 6.93 5.63 12.37
C GLU A 95 5.71 5.26 13.21
N LYS A 96 5.76 4.11 13.90
CA LYS A 96 4.69 3.68 14.79
C LYS A 96 4.57 4.53 16.06
N HIS A 97 5.70 4.97 16.63
CA HIS A 97 5.71 5.76 17.86
C HIS A 97 5.47 7.25 17.62
N PHE A 98 5.92 7.75 16.46
CA PHE A 98 5.83 9.16 16.10
C PHE A 98 5.27 9.31 14.67
N PRO A 99 4.00 8.91 14.45
CA PRO A 99 3.40 9.00 13.13
C PRO A 99 3.25 10.45 12.69
N ARG A 100 3.44 10.71 11.40
CA ARG A 100 3.32 12.06 10.83
C ARG A 100 1.92 12.65 10.99
N ALA A 101 0.89 11.83 10.78
CA ALA A 101 -0.50 12.23 10.93
C ALA A 101 -1.19 11.30 11.94
N TYR A 102 -2.02 11.86 12.80
CA TYR A 102 -2.84 11.09 13.75
C TYR A 102 -4.08 11.86 14.16
N LEU A 103 -5.07 11.16 14.73
CA LEU A 103 -6.28 11.76 15.28
C LEU A 103 -6.07 11.98 16.77
N SER A 104 -6.09 13.24 17.22
CA SER A 104 -6.04 13.57 18.64
C SER A 104 -7.40 13.28 19.31
N GLY A 105 -7.36 12.81 20.56
CA GLY A 105 -8.57 12.51 21.35
C GLY A 105 -9.09 11.08 21.30
N VAL A 106 -8.32 10.13 20.75
CA VAL A 106 -8.67 8.69 20.70
C VAL A 106 -8.12 7.89 21.89
N ASP A 107 -7.28 8.48 22.76
CA ASP A 107 -6.69 7.76 23.89
C ASP A 107 -7.66 7.51 25.08
N ASP A 108 -7.71 6.23 25.46
CA ASP A 108 -8.64 5.53 26.36
C ASP A 108 -8.58 5.88 27.87
N SER A 109 -8.29 7.12 28.28
CA SER A 109 -8.28 7.41 29.73
C SER A 109 -8.78 8.76 30.23
N LEU A 110 -9.29 9.65 29.38
CA LEU A 110 -10.03 10.83 29.84
C LEU A 110 -11.26 11.07 28.95
N LEU A 111 -12.29 10.23 29.15
CA LEU A 111 -13.65 10.46 28.68
C LEU A 111 -14.22 11.76 29.27
N SER A 112 -13.86 12.90 28.68
CA SER A 112 -14.45 14.20 29.04
C SER A 112 -14.53 15.20 27.89
N SER A 113 -13.97 14.94 26.71
CA SER A 113 -14.11 15.89 25.59
C SER A 113 -15.16 15.40 24.59
N ASN A 114 -16.31 16.07 24.55
CA ASN A 114 -17.31 15.96 23.47
C ASN A 114 -16.83 16.57 22.14
N SER A 115 -15.54 16.87 22.00
CA SER A 115 -14.97 17.41 20.76
C SER A 115 -14.71 16.29 19.76
N PRO A 116 -15.05 16.48 18.47
CA PRO A 116 -14.69 15.52 17.45
C PRO A 116 -13.17 15.35 17.38
N PRO A 117 -12.66 14.15 17.04
CA PRO A 117 -11.23 13.92 16.89
C PRO A 117 -10.64 14.86 15.85
N GLU A 118 -9.59 15.59 16.23
CA GLU A 118 -8.92 16.57 15.40
C GLU A 118 -7.68 15.93 14.75
N LEU A 119 -7.56 16.06 13.43
CA LEU A 119 -6.39 15.60 12.68
C LEU A 119 -5.19 16.49 13.02
N VAL A 120 -4.18 15.90 13.63
CA VAL A 120 -2.89 16.54 13.87
C VAL A 120 -1.92 16.04 12.81
N VAL A 121 -1.31 16.98 12.09
CA VAL A 121 -0.22 16.72 11.14
C VAL A 121 1.04 17.35 11.72
N ALA A 122 2.02 16.54 12.08
CA ALA A 122 3.32 17.01 12.51
C ALA A 122 4.13 17.40 11.26
N GLU A 123 4.06 18.68 10.86
CA GLU A 123 4.83 19.20 9.73
C GLU A 123 6.36 19.09 9.93
N GLU A 124 6.81 19.13 11.19
CA GLU A 124 8.21 18.92 11.58
C GLU A 124 8.61 17.44 11.67
N ALA A 125 7.68 16.50 11.44
CA ALA A 125 8.01 15.07 11.41
C ALA A 125 8.88 14.73 10.19
N TRP A 126 9.69 13.69 10.34
CA TRP A 126 10.49 13.17 9.24
C TRP A 126 9.62 12.71 8.06
N SER A 127 10.13 12.90 6.84
CA SER A 127 9.52 12.31 5.65
C SER A 127 10.59 11.63 4.80
N PRO A 128 10.38 10.37 4.38
CA PRO A 128 11.24 9.73 3.40
C PRO A 128 10.96 10.20 1.97
N LEU A 129 9.97 11.09 1.76
CA LEU A 129 9.56 11.59 0.46
C LEU A 129 9.76 13.11 0.36
N ILE A 130 10.28 13.59 -0.78
CA ILE A 130 10.31 14.99 -1.15
C ILE A 130 9.03 15.26 -1.94
N VAL A 131 8.10 16.00 -1.35
CA VAL A 131 6.80 16.25 -1.96
C VAL A 131 6.45 17.73 -1.82
N GLY A 132 6.33 18.43 -2.95
CA GLY A 132 6.03 19.87 -3.01
C GLY A 132 7.11 20.72 -3.69
N LEU A 133 6.67 21.64 -4.55
CA LEU A 133 7.50 22.50 -5.41
C LEU A 133 8.28 23.59 -4.64
N ASP A 134 7.89 23.95 -3.42
CA ASP A 134 8.37 25.17 -2.76
C ASP A 134 9.70 25.05 -2.00
N ASN A 135 10.30 23.85 -1.92
CA ASN A 135 11.61 23.65 -1.29
C ASN A 135 12.76 23.36 -2.26
N ALA A 136 12.52 23.46 -3.57
CA ALA A 136 13.57 23.32 -4.59
C ALA A 136 14.71 24.35 -4.46
N THR A 137 14.56 25.36 -3.58
CA THR A 137 15.57 26.40 -3.31
C THR A 137 16.30 26.27 -1.97
N ALA A 138 16.06 25.24 -1.16
CA ALA A 138 16.64 25.17 0.19
C ALA A 138 17.53 23.96 0.51
N VAL A 139 17.94 23.12 -0.46
CA VAL A 139 19.06 22.16 -0.26
C VAL A 139 19.75 21.83 -1.60
N SER A 140 20.01 22.82 -2.45
CA SER A 140 20.91 22.67 -3.60
C SER A 140 22.19 23.48 -3.37
N GLU A 141 22.88 23.18 -2.27
CA GLU A 141 24.30 23.48 -2.12
C GLU A 141 25.05 22.17 -1.94
N ALA A 142 25.53 21.65 -3.07
CA ALA A 142 26.66 20.72 -3.28
C ALA A 142 26.29 19.69 -4.33
N GLY A 143 26.97 19.77 -5.48
CA GLY A 143 26.83 18.85 -6.60
C GLY A 143 27.41 17.48 -6.33
N ASP A 144 26.82 16.73 -5.39
CA ASP A 144 26.98 15.29 -5.30
C ASP A 144 25.61 14.62 -5.26
N LYS A 145 25.40 13.69 -6.18
CA LYS A 145 24.25 12.78 -6.21
C LYS A 145 24.29 11.90 -4.97
N GLN A 146 23.87 12.40 -3.82
CA GLN A 146 23.81 11.60 -2.60
C GLN A 146 22.65 10.60 -2.72
N SER A 147 22.99 9.35 -3.05
CA SER A 147 22.07 8.22 -3.26
C SER A 147 21.26 7.79 -2.02
N GLY A 148 21.32 8.55 -0.92
CA GLY A 148 20.60 8.25 0.32
C GLY A 148 19.90 9.44 0.98
N GLY A 149 19.57 10.48 0.22
CA GLY A 149 18.57 11.48 0.64
C GLY A 149 17.12 10.93 0.57
N PRO A 150 16.12 11.74 0.97
CA PRO A 150 14.70 11.40 0.77
C PRO A 150 14.40 11.17 -0.72
N LEU A 151 13.38 10.37 -1.02
CA LEU A 151 12.97 9.99 -2.37
C LEU A 151 12.09 11.10 -2.99
N ASP A 152 12.44 11.55 -4.19
CA ASP A 152 11.48 12.24 -5.05
C ASP A 152 10.53 11.21 -5.71
N PRO A 153 9.41 11.67 -6.32
CA PRO A 153 8.48 10.75 -6.96
C PRO A 153 9.10 9.94 -8.10
N SER A 154 10.04 10.51 -8.86
CA SER A 154 10.77 9.78 -9.91
C SER A 154 11.57 8.59 -9.35
N SER A 155 12.21 8.77 -8.19
CA SER A 155 12.94 7.72 -7.50
C SER A 155 12.03 6.64 -6.93
N PHE A 156 10.79 6.99 -6.54
CA PHE A 156 9.78 6.00 -6.18
C PHE A 156 9.38 5.16 -7.39
N HIS A 157 9.17 5.78 -8.55
CA HIS A 157 8.86 5.05 -9.78
C HIS A 157 10.00 4.11 -10.20
N LEU A 158 11.25 4.58 -10.16
CA LEU A 158 12.42 3.73 -10.41
C LEU A 158 12.49 2.56 -9.42
N LEU A 159 12.16 2.76 -8.15
CA LEU A 159 12.10 1.67 -7.17
C LEU A 159 11.06 0.60 -7.57
N ILE A 160 9.88 1.01 -8.06
CA ILE A 160 8.85 0.07 -8.54
C ILE A 160 9.33 -0.70 -9.77
N GLU A 161 9.99 -0.03 -10.72
CA GLU A 161 10.57 -0.67 -11.91
C GLU A 161 11.68 -1.66 -11.54
N GLU A 162 12.63 -1.24 -10.71
CA GLU A 162 13.71 -2.11 -10.21
C GLU A 162 13.15 -3.33 -9.47
N LEU A 163 12.06 -3.18 -8.72
CA LEU A 163 11.38 -4.29 -8.06
C LEU A 163 10.72 -5.23 -9.05
N ALA A 164 10.06 -4.70 -10.09
CA ALA A 164 9.48 -5.51 -11.14
C ALA A 164 10.56 -6.33 -11.85
N GLU A 165 11.67 -5.71 -12.25
CA GLU A 165 12.81 -6.38 -12.88
C GLU A 165 13.43 -7.46 -11.97
N THR A 166 13.71 -7.12 -10.71
CA THR A 166 14.29 -8.03 -9.71
C THR A 166 13.44 -9.29 -9.50
N LEU A 167 12.11 -9.17 -9.60
CA LEU A 167 11.19 -10.29 -9.44
C LEU A 167 11.04 -11.14 -10.71
N THR A 168 11.58 -10.69 -11.85
CA THR A 168 11.52 -11.35 -13.16
C THR A 168 12.84 -11.99 -13.57
N GLU A 169 13.99 -11.40 -13.22
CA GLU A 169 15.30 -11.95 -13.58
C GLU A 169 15.67 -13.17 -12.71
N SER A 170 15.87 -14.31 -13.36
CA SER A 170 16.44 -15.54 -12.78
C SER A 170 17.86 -15.41 -12.19
N ASN A 171 18.39 -14.19 -12.13
CA ASN A 171 19.75 -13.88 -11.75
C ASN A 171 19.80 -13.03 -10.48
N ILE A 172 18.97 -13.36 -9.48
CA ILE A 172 19.29 -13.00 -8.09
C ILE A 172 20.54 -13.80 -7.70
N GLN A 173 21.70 -13.36 -8.19
CA GLN A 173 22.97 -13.85 -7.68
C GLN A 173 22.95 -13.60 -6.18
N ALA A 174 23.21 -14.65 -5.41
CA ALA A 174 23.17 -14.67 -3.95
C ALA A 174 24.10 -13.63 -3.28
N THR A 175 24.85 -12.86 -4.06
CA THR A 175 25.78 -11.81 -3.65
C THR A 175 25.21 -10.38 -3.76
N SER A 176 24.10 -10.13 -4.47
CA SER A 176 23.52 -8.77 -4.55
C SER A 176 22.53 -8.52 -3.42
N MET A 177 22.81 -7.55 -2.54
CA MET A 177 21.91 -7.14 -1.44
C MET A 177 20.77 -6.20 -1.90
N LYS A 178 20.91 -5.67 -3.11
CA LYS A 178 20.02 -4.66 -3.71
C LYS A 178 18.55 -5.11 -3.79
N PRO A 179 18.22 -6.37 -4.18
CA PRO A 179 16.85 -6.90 -4.12
C PRO A 179 16.20 -6.79 -2.74
N LEU A 180 16.89 -7.26 -1.70
CA LEU A 180 16.39 -7.22 -0.33
C LEU A 180 16.18 -5.78 0.14
N GLN A 181 17.16 -4.92 -0.12
CA GLN A 181 17.11 -3.50 0.21
C GLN A 181 15.90 -2.81 -0.44
N ASN A 182 15.68 -3.02 -1.75
CA ASN A 182 14.56 -2.43 -2.46
C ASN A 182 13.21 -2.92 -1.91
N LEU A 183 13.10 -4.21 -1.56
CA LEU A 183 11.88 -4.77 -0.98
C LEU A 183 11.55 -4.15 0.38
N LEU A 184 12.56 -4.03 1.27
CA LEU A 184 12.38 -3.42 2.59
C LEU A 184 12.12 -1.90 2.49
N LEU A 185 12.80 -1.22 1.56
CA LEU A 185 12.55 0.19 1.29
C LEU A 185 11.11 0.42 0.82
N PHE A 186 10.62 -0.37 -0.14
CA PHE A 186 9.24 -0.28 -0.58
C PHE A 186 8.23 -0.58 0.54
N GLN A 187 8.48 -1.62 1.34
CA GLN A 187 7.63 -1.91 2.51
C GLN A 187 7.54 -0.73 3.46
N TYR A 188 8.68 -0.12 3.80
CA TYR A 188 8.74 1.05 4.68
C TYR A 188 7.98 2.24 4.09
N LEU A 189 8.14 2.52 2.79
CA LEU A 189 7.43 3.63 2.15
C LEU A 189 5.91 3.42 2.17
N VAL A 190 5.43 2.19 1.93
CA VAL A 190 4.00 1.90 2.04
C VAL A 190 3.50 2.12 3.48
N ILE A 191 4.28 1.76 4.50
CA ILE A 191 3.92 2.03 5.90
C ILE A 191 3.75 3.53 6.15
N VAL A 192 4.66 4.36 5.64
CA VAL A 192 4.59 5.83 5.77
C VAL A 192 3.41 6.43 4.98
N LEU A 193 3.14 5.90 3.78
CA LEU A 193 1.97 6.31 3.00
C LEU A 193 0.67 5.96 3.74
N GLU A 194 0.60 4.78 4.34
CA GLU A 194 -0.56 4.31 5.11
C GLU A 194 -0.77 5.11 6.40
N SER A 195 0.29 5.36 7.17
CA SER A 195 0.23 6.14 8.41
C SER A 195 -0.24 7.58 8.18
N ASP A 196 0.14 8.19 7.05
CA ASP A 196 -0.32 9.54 6.68
C ASP A 196 -1.73 9.53 6.07
N PHE A 197 -2.05 8.55 5.21
CA PHE A 197 -3.32 8.52 4.48
C PHE A 197 -4.51 8.14 5.37
N LEU A 198 -4.39 7.12 6.23
CA LEU A 198 -5.53 6.61 6.99
C LEU A 198 -6.18 7.66 7.90
N PRO A 199 -5.44 8.43 8.73
CA PRO A 199 -6.04 9.47 9.57
C PRO A 199 -6.76 10.56 8.77
N ARG A 200 -6.22 10.93 7.60
CA ARG A 200 -6.83 11.90 6.68
C ARG A 200 -8.12 11.36 6.07
N ASN A 201 -8.14 10.06 5.77
CA ASN A 201 -9.27 9.40 5.12
C ASN A 201 -10.50 9.22 6.04
N VAL A 202 -10.31 9.11 7.36
CA VAL A 202 -11.42 8.94 8.34
C VAL A 202 -12.47 10.05 8.20
N THR A 203 -12.03 11.29 7.98
CA THR A 203 -12.92 12.45 7.86
C THR A 203 -13.72 12.47 6.55
N MET A 204 -13.35 11.64 5.56
CA MET A 204 -13.80 11.71 4.16
C MET A 204 -13.72 13.13 3.56
N ASN A 205 -12.86 13.99 4.09
CA ASN A 205 -12.69 15.35 3.61
C ASN A 205 -11.60 15.38 2.52
N TRP A 206 -12.02 15.67 1.29
CA TRP A 206 -11.11 15.75 0.15
C TRP A 206 -9.98 16.76 0.35
N SER A 207 -10.23 17.87 1.06
CA SER A 207 -9.17 18.86 1.30
C SER A 207 -8.02 18.30 2.14
N LEU A 208 -8.30 17.36 3.06
CA LEU A 208 -7.27 16.73 3.89
C LEU A 208 -6.59 15.56 3.16
N GLN A 209 -7.36 14.82 2.36
CA GLN A 209 -6.85 13.68 1.59
C GLN A 209 -5.98 14.09 0.41
N ARG A 210 -6.29 15.22 -0.26
CA ARG A 210 -5.46 15.73 -1.36
C ARG A 210 -4.05 16.12 -0.91
N GLU A 211 -3.90 16.46 0.36
CA GLU A 211 -2.62 16.78 1.02
C GLU A 211 -1.91 15.53 1.56
N SER A 212 -2.48 14.33 1.38
CA SER A 212 -1.79 13.09 1.75
C SER A 212 -0.57 12.86 0.86
N LEU A 213 0.46 12.23 1.43
CA LEU A 213 1.66 11.81 0.69
C LEU A 213 1.29 10.94 -0.51
N LEU A 214 0.31 10.06 -0.33
CA LEU A 214 -0.20 9.19 -1.38
C LEU A 214 -0.72 10.00 -2.58
N ASN A 215 -1.63 10.95 -2.34
CA ASN A 215 -2.18 11.76 -3.43
C ASN A 215 -1.11 12.60 -4.12
N MET A 216 -0.22 13.21 -3.34
CA MET A 216 0.82 14.07 -3.91
C MET A 216 1.86 13.26 -4.72
N LEU A 217 2.25 12.06 -4.26
CA LEU A 217 3.11 11.13 -5.01
C LEU A 217 2.49 10.73 -6.35
N LEU A 218 1.16 10.54 -6.39
CA LEU A 218 0.44 10.06 -7.57
C LEU A 218 0.03 11.19 -8.54
N VAL A 219 -0.04 12.44 -8.07
CA VAL A 219 -0.39 13.62 -8.87
C VAL A 219 0.82 14.18 -9.63
N GLU A 220 2.04 14.00 -9.14
CA GLU A 220 3.24 14.37 -9.88
C GLU A 220 3.36 13.51 -11.15
N LYS A 221 3.43 14.19 -12.30
CA LYS A 221 3.27 13.62 -13.65
C LYS A 221 4.24 12.46 -13.88
N ASN A 222 3.68 11.27 -14.05
CA ASN A 222 4.37 10.15 -14.68
C ASN A 222 4.40 10.31 -16.19
N SER A 223 5.61 10.40 -16.73
CA SER A 223 5.89 9.85 -18.06
C SER A 223 5.68 8.35 -18.00
N GLU A 224 4.87 7.87 -18.96
CA GLU A 224 4.52 6.48 -19.27
C GLU A 224 5.53 5.42 -18.78
N SER A 225 5.07 4.45 -17.96
CA SER A 225 5.82 3.21 -17.73
C SER A 225 4.97 1.98 -18.04
N GLN A 226 5.54 1.10 -18.86
CA GLN A 226 4.95 -0.18 -19.27
C GLN A 226 5.23 -1.22 -18.19
N LEU A 227 4.18 -1.89 -17.71
CA LEU A 227 4.28 -2.92 -16.66
C LEU A 227 3.91 -4.30 -17.23
N SER A 228 4.89 -5.20 -17.38
CA SER A 228 4.62 -6.54 -17.94
C SER A 228 5.69 -7.63 -17.65
N LYS A 229 5.27 -8.61 -16.84
CA LYS A 229 5.47 -10.10 -16.91
C LYS A 229 6.54 -10.83 -16.06
N ASN A 230 5.98 -11.67 -15.18
CA ASN A 230 6.30 -13.08 -14.79
C ASN A 230 7.42 -13.40 -13.79
N CYS A 231 7.09 -14.28 -12.82
CA CYS A 231 7.92 -14.67 -11.67
C CYS A 231 8.35 -16.15 -11.71
N HIS A 232 9.45 -16.51 -11.01
CA HIS A 232 9.66 -17.74 -10.20
C HIS A 232 11.07 -17.80 -9.52
N THR A 233 11.32 -18.86 -8.73
CA THR A 233 11.91 -18.95 -7.35
C THR A 233 13.38 -19.42 -7.20
N ALA A 234 14.13 -18.97 -6.14
CA ALA A 234 15.06 -19.78 -5.28
C ALA A 234 15.93 -19.02 -4.20
N LEU A 235 15.36 -18.25 -3.25
CA LEU A 235 16.08 -17.73 -2.04
C LEU A 235 15.21 -17.81 -0.75
N SER A 236 14.70 -19.01 -0.47
CA SER A 236 13.30 -19.23 -0.10
C SER A 236 12.84 -19.06 1.37
N PHE A 237 13.56 -18.41 2.29
CA PHE A 237 13.05 -18.28 3.68
C PHE A 237 13.01 -16.86 4.25
N ALA A 238 14.13 -16.13 4.34
CA ALA A 238 14.09 -14.72 4.75
C ALA A 238 13.50 -13.82 3.65
N LEU A 239 13.90 -14.05 2.39
CA LEU A 239 13.28 -13.39 1.25
C LEU A 239 11.81 -13.79 1.11
N LEU A 240 11.41 -15.00 1.50
CA LEU A 240 10.00 -15.39 1.44
C LEU A 240 9.14 -14.55 2.38
N GLU A 241 9.60 -14.32 3.61
CA GLU A 241 8.87 -13.48 4.55
C GLU A 241 8.86 -12.01 4.10
N VAL A 242 10.00 -11.51 3.61
CA VAL A 242 10.08 -10.18 3.00
C VAL A 242 9.17 -10.09 1.76
N LEU A 243 9.11 -11.10 0.89
CA LEU A 243 8.25 -11.12 -0.28
C LEU A 243 6.77 -11.18 0.10
N LYS A 244 6.41 -11.95 1.13
CA LYS A 244 5.06 -11.96 1.67
C LYS A 244 4.69 -10.57 2.20
N ASN A 245 5.57 -9.96 2.99
CA ASN A 245 5.36 -8.62 3.53
C ASN A 245 5.28 -7.57 2.41
N THR A 246 6.12 -7.67 1.38
CA THR A 246 6.03 -6.83 0.19
C THR A 246 4.70 -7.04 -0.53
N ARG A 247 4.21 -8.27 -0.69
CA ARG A 247 2.88 -8.52 -1.25
C ARG A 247 1.79 -7.85 -0.42
N VAL A 248 1.87 -7.94 0.91
CA VAL A 248 0.94 -7.24 1.82
C VAL A 248 1.04 -5.72 1.61
N SER A 249 2.25 -5.17 1.45
CA SER A 249 2.45 -3.75 1.13
C SER A 249 1.88 -3.36 -0.24
N VAL A 250 2.01 -4.21 -1.27
CA VAL A 250 1.38 -3.97 -2.58
C VAL A 250 -0.15 -3.99 -2.45
N GLU A 251 -0.71 -4.95 -1.71
CA GLU A 251 -2.15 -5.00 -1.43
C GLU A 251 -2.63 -3.71 -0.74
N LYS A 252 -1.93 -3.28 0.33
CA LYS A 252 -2.24 -2.04 1.05
C LYS A 252 -2.19 -0.82 0.14
N LEU A 253 -1.16 -0.70 -0.69
CA LEU A 253 -1.04 0.40 -1.65
C LEU A 253 -2.23 0.42 -2.62
N LEU A 254 -2.61 -0.73 -3.18
CA LEU A 254 -3.77 -0.83 -4.08
C LEU A 254 -5.08 -0.47 -3.40
N VAL A 255 -5.30 -0.93 -2.15
CA VAL A 255 -6.48 -0.58 -1.36
C VAL A 255 -6.54 0.92 -1.07
N MET A 256 -5.41 1.54 -0.71
CA MET A 256 -5.36 2.99 -0.51
C MET A 256 -5.64 3.78 -1.80
N ILE A 257 -5.16 3.30 -2.96
CA ILE A 257 -5.48 3.89 -4.26
C ILE A 257 -6.98 3.80 -4.54
N MET A 258 -7.61 2.64 -4.29
CA MET A 258 -9.07 2.46 -4.45
C MET A 258 -9.87 3.39 -3.52
N ALA A 259 -9.43 3.56 -2.27
CA ALA A 259 -10.05 4.47 -1.31
C ALA A 259 -9.91 5.94 -1.74
N LEU A 260 -8.73 6.33 -2.24
CA LEU A 260 -8.47 7.67 -2.76
C LEU A 260 -9.38 7.99 -3.96
N ASP A 261 -9.47 7.07 -4.93
CA ASP A 261 -10.34 7.22 -6.11
C ASP A 261 -11.81 7.36 -5.71
N THR A 262 -12.27 6.54 -4.75
CA THR A 262 -13.63 6.61 -4.22
C THR A 262 -13.93 7.96 -3.58
N SER A 263 -13.01 8.45 -2.73
CA SER A 263 -13.20 9.73 -2.06
C SER A 263 -13.18 10.90 -3.04
N ARG A 264 -12.25 10.87 -4.00
CA ARG A 264 -12.18 11.87 -5.06
C ARG A 264 -13.44 11.91 -5.91
N LYS A 265 -13.98 10.75 -6.28
CA LYS A 265 -15.24 10.65 -7.03
C LYS A 265 -16.41 11.24 -6.24
N LYS A 266 -16.49 10.97 -4.94
CA LYS A 266 -17.50 11.56 -4.06
C LYS A 266 -17.38 13.09 -4.01
N ALA A 267 -16.16 13.58 -3.82
CA ALA A 267 -15.86 15.01 -3.82
C ALA A 267 -16.20 15.69 -5.15
N ASP A 268 -15.97 15.03 -6.29
CA ASP A 268 -16.31 15.56 -7.62
C ASP A 268 -17.83 15.68 -7.80
N ILE A 269 -18.61 14.69 -7.32
CA ILE A 269 -20.08 14.74 -7.30
C ILE A 269 -20.58 15.89 -6.43
N GLU A 270 -19.93 16.15 -5.31
CA GLU A 270 -20.26 17.21 -4.36
C GLU A 270 -19.71 18.60 -4.79
N GLY A 271 -18.90 18.66 -5.85
CA GLY A 271 -18.32 19.91 -6.35
C GLY A 271 -17.13 20.42 -5.54
N HIS A 272 -16.48 19.56 -4.77
CA HIS A 272 -15.30 19.86 -3.93
C HIS A 272 -13.96 19.65 -4.64
N THR A 273 -13.96 19.22 -5.90
CA THR A 273 -12.75 19.08 -6.73
C THR A 273 -12.60 20.24 -7.72
N SER A 274 -11.37 20.47 -8.15
CA SER A 274 -10.99 21.48 -9.13
C SER A 274 -10.17 20.87 -10.27
N ARG A 275 -9.83 21.67 -11.29
CA ARG A 275 -8.89 21.23 -12.35
C ARG A 275 -7.45 21.07 -11.85
N ALA A 276 -7.11 21.68 -10.72
CA ALA A 276 -5.77 21.58 -10.14
C ALA A 276 -5.53 20.22 -9.46
N ASP A 277 -6.58 19.44 -9.21
CA ASP A 277 -6.50 18.12 -8.57
C ASP A 277 -6.04 16.99 -9.54
N GLY A 278 -5.59 17.34 -10.75
CA GLY A 278 -5.10 16.37 -11.74
C GLY A 278 -6.19 15.73 -12.61
N PRO A 279 -5.86 14.68 -13.40
CA PRO A 279 -6.82 14.00 -14.27
C PRO A 279 -7.95 13.35 -13.48
N ARG A 280 -9.20 13.46 -13.97
CA ARG A 280 -10.38 12.84 -13.32
C ARG A 280 -10.48 11.32 -13.51
N THR A 281 -9.59 10.74 -14.32
CA THR A 281 -9.54 9.30 -14.51
C THR A 281 -9.09 8.64 -13.20
N PRO A 282 -9.88 7.73 -12.62
CA PRO A 282 -9.45 6.94 -11.47
C PRO A 282 -8.14 6.21 -11.78
N LEU A 283 -7.22 6.16 -10.82
CA LEU A 283 -5.97 5.43 -10.97
C LEU A 283 -6.21 3.92 -11.13
N VAL A 284 -7.23 3.39 -10.46
CA VAL A 284 -7.67 2.00 -10.66
C VAL A 284 -8.05 1.76 -12.10
N ASP A 285 -8.70 2.72 -12.78
CA ASP A 285 -9.01 2.56 -14.21
C ASP A 285 -7.71 2.40 -15.02
N ILE A 286 -6.68 3.21 -14.78
CA ILE A 286 -5.39 3.08 -15.51
C ILE A 286 -4.81 1.67 -15.32
N ILE A 287 -4.75 1.18 -14.07
CA ILE A 287 -4.26 -0.17 -13.76
C ILE A 287 -5.09 -1.24 -14.51
N LEU A 288 -6.41 -1.09 -14.54
CA LEU A 288 -7.30 -2.02 -15.21
C LEU A 288 -7.20 -1.99 -16.75
N ASP A 289 -6.80 -0.86 -17.36
CA ASP A 289 -6.49 -0.80 -18.79
C ASP A 289 -5.21 -1.58 -19.11
N ASP A 290 -4.16 -1.39 -18.30
CA ASP A 290 -2.90 -2.12 -18.46
C ASP A 290 -3.09 -3.64 -18.30
N LEU A 291 -3.90 -4.06 -17.32
CA LEU A 291 -4.24 -5.48 -17.12
C LEU A 291 -5.04 -6.06 -18.30
N ALA A 292 -5.90 -5.27 -18.94
CA ALA A 292 -6.66 -5.73 -20.09
C ALA A 292 -5.79 -5.89 -21.34
N TYR A 293 -4.72 -5.08 -21.45
CA TYR A 293 -3.68 -5.25 -22.46
C TYR A 293 -2.79 -6.48 -22.17
N ASN A 294 -2.49 -6.74 -20.90
CA ASN A 294 -1.64 -7.86 -20.46
C ASN A 294 -2.43 -8.93 -19.67
N LYS A 295 -3.27 -9.70 -20.38
CA LYS A 295 -4.19 -10.68 -19.77
C LYS A 295 -3.53 -11.74 -18.89
N ASP A 296 -2.28 -12.12 -19.19
CA ASP A 296 -1.51 -13.12 -18.43
C ASP A 296 -1.21 -12.66 -16.99
N SER A 297 -1.25 -11.35 -16.73
CA SER A 297 -1.01 -10.77 -15.41
C SER A 297 -2.24 -10.81 -14.49
N VAL A 298 -3.45 -10.94 -15.05
CA VAL A 298 -4.71 -10.89 -14.29
C VAL A 298 -4.79 -11.93 -13.16
N PRO A 299 -4.45 -13.22 -13.35
CA PRO A 299 -4.48 -14.20 -12.26
C PRO A 299 -3.54 -13.83 -11.11
N HIS A 300 -2.38 -13.24 -11.42
CA HIS A 300 -1.39 -12.83 -10.43
C HIS A 300 -1.87 -11.61 -9.67
N PHE A 301 -2.43 -10.63 -10.37
CA PHE A 301 -3.02 -9.44 -9.78
C PHE A 301 -4.16 -9.77 -8.81
N LEU A 302 -5.13 -10.60 -9.21
CA LEU A 302 -6.26 -10.98 -8.36
C LEU A 302 -5.85 -11.78 -7.12
N LYS A 303 -4.71 -12.50 -7.20
CA LYS A 303 -4.13 -13.20 -6.04
C LYS A 303 -3.52 -12.25 -5.04
N ILE A 304 -3.12 -11.03 -5.40
CA ILE A 304 -2.53 -10.08 -4.43
C ILE A 304 -3.48 -9.87 -3.26
N PHE A 305 -4.75 -9.58 -3.55
CA PHE A 305 -5.80 -9.34 -2.58
C PHE A 305 -6.06 -10.59 -1.71
N SER A 306 -5.74 -10.51 -0.43
CA SER A 306 -6.01 -11.53 0.57
C SER A 306 -7.41 -11.33 1.18
N GLU A 307 -7.81 -10.09 1.44
CA GLU A 307 -9.11 -9.79 2.06
C GLU A 307 -10.28 -9.94 1.07
N PRO A 308 -11.37 -10.64 1.45
CA PRO A 308 -12.52 -10.83 0.58
C PRO A 308 -13.17 -9.52 0.12
N LYS A 309 -13.31 -8.53 1.00
CA LYS A 309 -13.96 -7.24 0.68
C LYS A 309 -13.20 -6.48 -0.40
N SER A 310 -11.90 -6.27 -0.19
CA SER A 310 -11.02 -5.59 -1.15
C SER A 310 -10.93 -6.34 -2.48
N LYS A 311 -10.86 -7.68 -2.44
CA LYS A 311 -10.89 -8.53 -3.64
C LYS A 311 -12.20 -8.39 -4.42
N LEU A 312 -13.33 -8.39 -3.73
CA LEU A 312 -14.63 -8.23 -4.36
C LEU A 312 -14.73 -6.85 -5.02
N GLU A 313 -14.30 -5.80 -4.31
CA GLU A 313 -14.37 -4.43 -4.80
C GLU A 313 -13.56 -4.25 -6.11
N ILE A 314 -12.31 -4.72 -6.15
CA ILE A 314 -11.50 -4.60 -7.39
C ILE A 314 -12.07 -5.43 -8.54
N VAL A 315 -12.65 -6.61 -8.27
CA VAL A 315 -13.33 -7.43 -9.28
C VAL A 315 -14.55 -6.70 -9.84
N VAL A 316 -15.36 -6.10 -8.97
CA VAL A 316 -16.54 -5.33 -9.35
C VAL A 316 -16.13 -4.13 -10.20
N GLN A 317 -15.10 -3.39 -9.81
CA GLN A 317 -14.58 -2.27 -10.59
C GLN A 317 -14.10 -2.73 -11.98
N TYR A 318 -13.36 -3.84 -12.07
CA TYR A 318 -12.92 -4.42 -13.34
C TYR A 318 -14.12 -4.77 -14.24
N LEU A 319 -15.10 -5.52 -13.72
CA LEU A 319 -16.29 -5.89 -14.50
C LEU A 319 -17.05 -4.66 -15.00
N TRP A 320 -17.37 -3.71 -14.10
CA TRP A 320 -18.17 -2.54 -14.42
C TRP A 320 -17.48 -1.56 -15.36
N LYS A 321 -16.15 -1.56 -15.41
CA LYS A 321 -15.40 -0.79 -16.40
C LYS A 321 -15.71 -1.22 -17.83
N TYR A 322 -15.85 -2.53 -18.07
CA TYR A 322 -16.05 -3.08 -19.41
C TYR A 322 -17.51 -3.45 -19.71
N ILE A 323 -18.37 -3.54 -18.70
CA ILE A 323 -19.83 -3.61 -18.90
C ILE A 323 -20.30 -2.35 -19.62
N THR A 324 -20.97 -2.54 -20.75
CA THR A 324 -21.54 -1.41 -21.50
C THR A 324 -22.77 -0.92 -20.74
N LYS A 325 -22.69 0.27 -20.15
CA LYS A 325 -23.86 0.89 -19.50
C LYS A 325 -25.00 1.02 -20.51
N PRO A 326 -26.24 0.64 -20.16
CA PRO A 326 -27.37 0.84 -21.06
C PRO A 326 -27.52 2.33 -21.36
N SER A 327 -27.30 2.69 -22.63
CA SER A 327 -27.41 4.07 -23.13
C SER A 327 -28.89 4.49 -23.24
N THR A 328 -29.56 4.70 -22.11
CA THR A 328 -30.86 5.39 -22.08
C THR A 328 -30.92 6.38 -20.92
N ARG A 329 -30.15 7.47 -21.03
CA ARG A 329 -30.41 8.70 -20.27
C ARG A 329 -31.48 9.51 -21.00
N THR A 330 -32.75 9.33 -20.64
CA THR A 330 -33.75 10.38 -20.88
C THR A 330 -33.68 11.40 -19.74
N ARG A 331 -33.85 12.68 -20.08
CA ARG A 331 -33.55 13.89 -19.29
C ARG A 331 -34.37 14.06 -17.99
N ARG A 332 -34.99 13.00 -17.42
CA ARG A 332 -36.01 13.16 -16.36
C ARG A 332 -36.13 12.04 -15.31
N SER A 333 -35.09 11.27 -15.02
CA SER A 333 -35.10 10.37 -13.84
C SER A 333 -33.96 10.71 -12.87
N ASN A 334 -34.27 11.46 -11.81
CA ASN A 334 -33.40 11.67 -10.65
C ASN A 334 -33.48 10.47 -9.69
N GLY A 335 -33.23 9.25 -10.19
CA GLY A 335 -33.39 8.04 -9.37
C GLY A 335 -33.03 6.78 -10.11
N PHE A 336 -31.74 6.61 -10.40
CA PHE A 336 -31.17 5.28 -10.58
C PHE A 336 -29.70 5.36 -10.15
N THR A 337 -29.46 5.09 -8.86
CA THR A 337 -28.18 4.54 -8.43
C THR A 337 -28.12 3.15 -9.06
N GLU A 338 -27.46 3.00 -10.21
CA GLU A 338 -26.99 1.68 -10.61
C GLU A 338 -26.08 1.21 -9.47
N ASP A 339 -26.61 0.34 -8.61
CA ASP A 339 -25.83 -0.30 -7.57
C ASP A 339 -24.76 -1.13 -8.28
N THR A 340 -23.55 -0.56 -8.37
CA THR A 340 -22.35 -1.17 -8.93
C THR A 340 -21.90 -2.30 -8.01
N THR A 341 -22.72 -3.35 -7.95
CA THR A 341 -22.57 -4.53 -7.12
C THR A 341 -22.13 -5.70 -7.98
N PHE A 342 -21.60 -6.72 -7.32
CA PHE A 342 -21.25 -7.97 -7.99
C PHE A 342 -22.48 -8.68 -8.56
N GLU A 343 -23.59 -8.70 -7.82
CA GLU A 343 -24.85 -9.27 -8.31
C GLU A 343 -25.38 -8.52 -9.54
N GLY A 344 -25.31 -7.18 -9.52
CA GLY A 344 -25.63 -6.35 -10.69
C GLY A 344 -24.77 -6.71 -11.90
N ALA A 345 -23.46 -6.91 -11.70
CA ALA A 345 -22.57 -7.35 -12.76
C ALA A 345 -22.92 -8.75 -13.29
N LEU A 346 -23.25 -9.71 -12.42
CA LEU A 346 -23.68 -11.05 -12.82
C LEU A 346 -24.91 -11.01 -13.73
N LYS A 347 -25.88 -10.13 -13.45
CA LYS A 347 -27.08 -9.95 -14.28
C LYS A 347 -26.73 -9.50 -15.70
N CYS A 348 -25.62 -8.79 -15.92
CA CYS A 348 -25.17 -8.42 -17.27
C CYS A 348 -24.72 -9.63 -18.12
N PHE A 349 -24.43 -10.77 -17.49
CA PHE A 349 -24.10 -12.02 -18.16
C PHE A 349 -25.31 -12.93 -18.39
N SER A 350 -26.52 -12.54 -17.97
CA SER A 350 -27.75 -13.34 -18.16
C SER A 350 -28.24 -13.41 -19.61
N ASN A 351 -27.68 -12.60 -20.51
CA ASN A 351 -28.01 -12.57 -21.93
C ASN A 351 -26.74 -12.70 -22.79
N ASN A 352 -26.79 -13.59 -23.78
CA ASN A 352 -25.72 -13.84 -24.75
C ASN A 352 -25.17 -12.56 -25.41
N THR A 353 -26.00 -11.55 -25.66
CA THR A 353 -25.53 -10.28 -26.28
C THR A 353 -24.63 -9.48 -25.33
N GLY A 354 -25.00 -9.37 -24.06
CA GLY A 354 -24.20 -8.69 -23.04
C GLY A 354 -22.89 -9.44 -22.80
N THR A 355 -22.99 -10.76 -22.66
CA THR A 355 -21.84 -11.67 -22.49
C THR A 355 -20.85 -11.55 -23.66
N LYS A 356 -21.31 -11.61 -24.91
CA LYS A 356 -20.46 -11.42 -26.11
C LYS A 356 -19.75 -10.06 -26.11
N SER A 357 -20.43 -9.00 -25.71
CA SER A 357 -19.85 -7.65 -25.67
C SER A 357 -18.68 -7.55 -24.70
N ILE A 358 -18.80 -8.16 -23.52
CA ILE A 358 -17.75 -8.13 -22.49
C ILE A 358 -16.59 -9.05 -22.86
N ILE A 359 -16.86 -10.27 -23.34
CA ILE A 359 -15.84 -11.22 -23.83
C ILE A 359 -14.97 -10.58 -24.90
N LYS A 360 -15.57 -9.84 -25.85
CA LYS A 360 -14.82 -9.13 -26.89
C LYS A 360 -13.85 -8.08 -26.34
N LYS A 361 -14.14 -7.47 -25.19
CA LYS A 361 -13.29 -6.42 -24.61
C LYS A 361 -12.12 -7.00 -23.82
N ILE A 362 -12.37 -7.98 -22.95
CA ILE A 362 -11.34 -8.46 -22.00
C ILE A 362 -10.97 -9.93 -22.17
N GLY A 363 -11.68 -10.69 -23.00
CA GLY A 363 -11.47 -12.11 -23.25
C GLY A 363 -12.26 -13.01 -22.30
N ALA A 364 -12.61 -14.22 -22.78
CA ALA A 364 -13.39 -15.18 -22.02
C ALA A 364 -12.67 -15.65 -20.74
N ASP A 365 -11.37 -15.91 -20.82
CA ASP A 365 -10.57 -16.38 -19.68
C ASP A 365 -10.54 -15.35 -18.54
N VAL A 366 -10.37 -14.07 -18.88
CA VAL A 366 -10.39 -12.96 -17.90
C VAL A 366 -11.78 -12.84 -17.26
N VAL A 367 -12.85 -12.92 -18.04
CA VAL A 367 -14.22 -12.94 -17.51
C VAL A 367 -14.40 -14.09 -16.52
N GLN A 368 -14.00 -15.31 -16.89
CA GLN A 368 -14.11 -16.48 -16.02
C GLN A 368 -13.36 -16.28 -14.70
N LEU A 369 -12.12 -15.76 -14.76
CA LEU A 369 -11.32 -15.44 -13.58
C LEU A 369 -12.00 -14.41 -12.68
N LEU A 370 -12.49 -13.31 -13.25
CA LEU A 370 -13.20 -12.27 -12.51
C LEU A 370 -14.45 -12.81 -11.83
N LEU A 371 -15.27 -13.57 -12.55
CA LEU A 371 -16.47 -14.16 -11.97
C LEU A 371 -16.12 -15.15 -10.85
N ALA A 372 -15.14 -16.02 -11.06
CA ALA A 372 -14.71 -17.00 -10.05
C ALA A 372 -14.18 -16.31 -8.77
N HIS A 373 -13.29 -15.32 -8.91
CA HIS A 373 -12.75 -14.58 -7.78
C HIS A 373 -13.81 -13.72 -7.07
N GLY A 374 -14.71 -13.08 -7.82
CA GLY A 374 -15.81 -12.31 -7.24
C GLY A 374 -16.81 -13.19 -6.48
N PHE A 375 -17.15 -14.35 -7.03
CA PHE A 375 -18.02 -15.32 -6.35
C PHE A 375 -17.37 -15.88 -5.09
N GLN A 376 -16.08 -16.26 -5.16
CA GLN A 376 -15.33 -16.70 -3.98
C GLN A 376 -15.32 -15.63 -2.87
N ALA A 377 -15.05 -14.38 -3.23
CA ALA A 377 -15.00 -13.27 -2.29
C ALA A 377 -16.38 -12.99 -1.66
N GLN A 378 -17.44 -12.93 -2.48
CA GLN A 378 -18.82 -12.75 -2.01
C GLN A 378 -19.26 -13.89 -1.08
N LEU A 379 -18.91 -15.13 -1.41
CA LEU A 379 -19.16 -16.30 -0.55
C LEU A 379 -18.47 -16.18 0.81
N SER A 380 -17.20 -15.78 0.84
CA SER A 380 -16.46 -15.59 2.09
C SER A 380 -17.12 -14.52 2.97
N ILE A 381 -17.54 -13.39 2.39
CA ILE A 381 -18.22 -12.31 3.12
C ILE A 381 -19.56 -12.77 3.70
N LEU A 382 -20.37 -13.49 2.91
CA LEU A 382 -21.65 -14.04 3.37
C LEU A 382 -21.45 -15.09 4.47
N SER A 383 -20.42 -15.94 4.35
CA SER A 383 -20.09 -16.94 5.36
C SER A 383 -19.65 -16.31 6.69
N GLU A 384 -18.84 -15.26 6.66
CA GLU A 384 -18.42 -14.52 7.86
C GLU A 384 -19.61 -13.85 8.55
N ARG A 385 -20.52 -13.24 7.77
CA ARG A 385 -21.76 -12.64 8.28
C ARG A 385 -22.62 -13.68 9.01
N ASN A 386 -22.86 -14.83 8.37
CA ASN A 386 -23.66 -15.92 8.94
C ASN A 386 -23.01 -16.55 10.19
N ALA A 387 -21.68 -16.50 10.32
CA ALA A 387 -20.97 -16.97 11.52
C ALA A 387 -21.18 -16.02 12.71
N ASN A 388 -21.16 -14.70 12.47
CA ASN A 388 -21.30 -13.66 13.49
C ASN A 388 -22.75 -13.44 13.93
N ASP A 389 -23.73 -13.64 13.04
CA ASP A 389 -25.17 -13.49 13.33
C ASP A 389 -25.75 -14.62 14.22
N ASN A 390 -24.93 -15.62 14.60
CA ASN A 390 -25.31 -16.67 15.56
C ASN A 390 -25.63 -16.17 16.99
N ILE A 391 -25.52 -14.86 17.26
CA ILE A 391 -25.82 -14.25 18.56
C ILE A 391 -27.17 -13.49 18.57
N GLY A 392 -27.83 -13.26 17.43
CA GLY A 392 -29.22 -12.78 17.41
C GLY A 392 -29.65 -12.06 16.14
N GLY A 393 -30.15 -12.79 15.14
CA GLY A 393 -30.80 -12.22 13.95
C GLY A 393 -30.94 -13.23 12.79
N ASP A 394 -31.97 -13.06 11.94
CA ASP A 394 -32.56 -14.01 10.98
C ASP A 394 -31.59 -14.86 10.12
N LYS A 395 -31.46 -16.15 10.49
CA LYS A 395 -30.71 -17.17 9.71
C LYS A 395 -31.32 -17.47 8.33
N GLU A 396 -32.60 -17.18 8.15
CA GLU A 396 -33.36 -17.51 6.93
C GLU A 396 -33.05 -16.53 5.78
N GLU A 397 -32.83 -15.25 6.09
CA GLU A 397 -32.49 -14.22 5.10
C GLU A 397 -31.08 -14.44 4.50
N GLY A 398 -30.10 -14.81 5.34
CA GLY A 398 -28.74 -15.13 4.89
C GLY A 398 -28.64 -16.40 4.04
N ALA A 399 -29.48 -17.41 4.34
CA ALA A 399 -29.57 -18.63 3.54
C ALA A 399 -30.21 -18.38 2.17
N ASN A 400 -31.26 -17.56 2.12
CA ASN A 400 -31.92 -17.19 0.85
C ASN A 400 -30.99 -16.35 -0.04
N ALA A 401 -30.25 -15.39 0.51
CA ALA A 401 -29.29 -14.59 -0.25
C ALA A 401 -28.16 -15.44 -0.88
N LEU A 402 -27.73 -16.49 -0.19
CA LEU A 402 -26.73 -17.43 -0.72
C LEU A 402 -27.29 -18.23 -1.90
N VAL A 403 -28.53 -18.71 -1.80
CA VAL A 403 -29.21 -19.45 -2.87
C VAL A 403 -29.37 -18.57 -4.11
N ASP A 404 -29.83 -17.33 -3.93
CA ASP A 404 -30.02 -16.37 -5.01
C ASP A 404 -28.69 -16.04 -5.71
N LEU A 405 -27.61 -15.85 -4.95
CA LEU A 405 -26.27 -15.65 -5.49
C LEU A 405 -25.83 -16.85 -6.32
N CYS A 406 -25.97 -18.08 -5.80
CA CYS A 406 -25.60 -19.30 -6.51
C CYS A 406 -26.37 -19.45 -7.82
N GLN A 407 -27.69 -19.20 -7.79
CA GLN A 407 -28.54 -19.32 -8.97
C GLN A 407 -28.19 -18.28 -10.04
N THR A 408 -27.91 -17.04 -9.62
CA THR A 408 -27.48 -15.96 -10.52
C THR A 408 -26.12 -16.27 -11.14
N PHE A 409 -25.18 -16.81 -10.34
CA PHE A 409 -23.86 -17.22 -10.79
C PHE A 409 -23.91 -18.36 -11.82
N ILE A 410 -24.70 -19.41 -11.55
CA ILE A 410 -24.91 -20.52 -12.49
C ILE A 410 -25.45 -20.00 -13.82
N SER A 411 -26.46 -19.13 -13.78
CA SER A 411 -27.07 -18.54 -14.99
C SER A 411 -26.07 -17.72 -15.82
N ALA A 412 -25.18 -16.97 -15.16
CA ALA A 412 -24.11 -16.23 -15.82
C ALA A 412 -23.10 -17.17 -16.49
N PHE A 413 -22.69 -18.24 -15.81
CA PHE A 413 -21.74 -19.23 -16.35
C PHE A 413 -22.31 -20.04 -17.51
N ASP A 414 -23.59 -20.42 -17.46
CA ASP A 414 -24.24 -21.12 -18.56
C ASP A 414 -24.31 -20.27 -19.83
N SER A 415 -24.57 -18.97 -19.68
CA SER A 415 -24.56 -18.00 -20.78
C SER A 415 -23.15 -17.79 -21.36
N LEU A 416 -22.12 -17.75 -20.50
CA LEU A 416 -20.72 -17.69 -20.88
C LEU A 416 -20.30 -18.93 -21.67
N ARG A 417 -20.62 -20.13 -21.17
CA ARG A 417 -20.35 -21.41 -21.83
C ARG A 417 -21.05 -21.55 -23.17
N SER A 418 -22.30 -21.09 -23.25
CA SER A 418 -23.08 -21.12 -24.50
C SER A 418 -22.50 -20.19 -25.55
N THR A 419 -21.99 -19.03 -25.12
CA THR A 419 -21.36 -18.03 -25.99
C THR A 419 -20.00 -18.47 -26.49
N ASP A 420 -19.13 -18.98 -25.61
CA ASP A 420 -17.79 -19.46 -25.97
C ASP A 420 -17.84 -20.64 -26.95
N ARG A 421 -18.79 -21.56 -26.76
CA ARG A 421 -19.05 -22.64 -27.73
C ARG A 421 -19.45 -22.15 -29.11
N GLN A 422 -20.19 -21.04 -29.20
CA GLN A 422 -20.54 -20.45 -30.49
C GLN A 422 -19.32 -19.80 -31.16
N GLU A 423 -18.48 -19.08 -30.41
CA GLU A 423 -17.30 -18.41 -30.97
C GLU A 423 -16.23 -19.41 -31.44
N ASN A 424 -16.00 -20.50 -30.69
CA ASN A 424 -15.08 -21.57 -31.08
C ASN A 424 -15.57 -22.41 -32.28
N HIS A 425 -16.88 -22.40 -32.57
CA HIS A 425 -17.43 -23.08 -33.75
C HIS A 425 -17.29 -22.26 -35.03
N PHE A 426 -17.08 -20.94 -34.93
CA PHE A 426 -16.84 -20.04 -36.06
C PHE A 426 -15.36 -19.85 -36.39
N SER A 427 -14.44 -20.16 -35.46
CA SER A 427 -12.98 -20.11 -35.71
C SER A 427 -12.43 -21.36 -36.43
N ALA A 428 -13.26 -22.39 -36.63
CA ALA A 428 -12.92 -23.64 -37.30
C ALA A 428 -13.37 -23.71 -38.77
N PHE A 429 -13.75 -22.59 -39.38
CA PHE A 429 -14.13 -22.48 -40.79
C PHE A 429 -13.27 -21.48 -41.55
#